data_AF-A0A9D5P7H3-F1
#
_entry.id   AF-A0A9D5P7H3-F1
#
_cell.length_a   1.000
_cell.length_b   1.000
_cell.length_c   1.000
_cell.angle_alpha   90.00
_cell.angle_beta   90.00
_cell.angle_gamma   90.00
#
_symmetry.space_group_name_H-M   'P 1'
#
loop_
_entity.id
_entity.type
_entity.pdbx_description
1 polymer ?
#
loop_
_entity_poly.entity_id
_entity_poly.type
_entity_poly.pdbx_seq_one_letter_code
_entity_poly.pdbx_strand_id
1 'polypeptide(L)'
;MKEETILKNEWINRYDLTAVTQSKYYKIVGCFAIGFELMKIRGKIQPYFVIYPLWLEDVKECFGFSFLYHCIEDTKGLNYSLSISKMLEKKEEIFQNAEIYLNLDLKKTYIRIVFLKLSIHILKKDILCYLIKVPLLK
;
A
#
# COMPACT_ATOMS: atom_id res chain seq x y z
N MET A 1 -14.32 0.84 -20.22
CA MET A 1 -14.93 -0.44 -19.76
C MET A 1 -14.10 -1.68 -20.11
N LYS A 2 -13.92 -2.10 -21.38
CA LYS A 2 -13.13 -3.31 -21.70
C LYS A 2 -11.65 -3.18 -21.30
N GLU A 3 -11.04 -2.05 -21.62
CA GLU A 3 -9.61 -1.80 -21.40
C GLU A 3 -9.23 -1.65 -19.91
N GLU A 4 -10.09 -1.04 -19.10
CA GLU A 4 -9.91 -0.94 -17.63
C GLU A 4 -9.90 -2.31 -16.97
N THR A 5 -10.78 -3.21 -17.42
CA THR A 5 -10.84 -4.59 -16.94
C THR A 5 -9.57 -5.37 -17.31
N ILE A 6 -9.01 -5.13 -18.50
CA ILE A 6 -7.74 -5.74 -18.91
C ILE A 6 -6.63 -5.29 -17.98
N LEU A 7 -6.46 -3.97 -17.80
CA LEU A 7 -5.42 -3.42 -16.93
C LEU A 7 -5.56 -3.96 -15.50
N LYS A 8 -6.78 -3.98 -14.96
CA LYS A 8 -7.10 -4.56 -13.65
C LYS A 8 -6.61 -6.00 -13.53
N ASN A 9 -6.96 -6.86 -14.50
CA ASN A 9 -6.61 -8.27 -14.45
C ASN A 9 -5.10 -8.48 -14.53
N GLU A 10 -4.38 -7.66 -15.29
CA GLU A 10 -2.92 -7.70 -15.38
C GLU A 10 -2.26 -7.37 -14.01
N TRP A 11 -2.70 -6.30 -13.33
CA TRP A 11 -2.21 -5.97 -11.98
C TRP A 11 -2.51 -7.08 -10.97
N ILE A 12 -3.74 -7.60 -10.96
CA ILE A 12 -4.18 -8.69 -10.07
C ILE A 12 -3.33 -9.93 -10.26
N ASN A 13 -3.17 -10.38 -11.50
CA ASN A 13 -2.49 -11.62 -11.82
C ASN A 13 -0.97 -11.51 -11.60
N ARG A 14 -0.36 -10.37 -11.97
CA ARG A 14 1.10 -10.21 -11.86
C ARG A 14 1.59 -10.14 -10.42
N TYR A 15 0.85 -9.44 -9.56
CA TYR A 15 1.28 -9.16 -8.18
C TYR A 15 0.50 -9.96 -7.13
N ASP A 16 -0.35 -10.90 -7.56
CA ASP A 16 -1.19 -11.72 -6.68
C ASP A 16 -2.02 -10.85 -5.73
N LEU A 17 -2.71 -9.86 -6.31
CA LEU A 17 -3.52 -8.89 -5.58
C LEU A 17 -4.99 -9.29 -5.61
N THR A 18 -5.73 -8.92 -4.58
CA THR A 18 -7.19 -9.02 -4.53
C THR A 18 -7.82 -7.67 -4.86
N ALA A 19 -8.82 -7.67 -5.75
CA ALA A 19 -9.62 -6.48 -6.02
C ALA A 19 -10.57 -6.19 -4.86
N VAL A 20 -10.37 -5.06 -4.18
CA VAL A 20 -11.30 -4.56 -3.14
C VAL A 20 -12.36 -3.66 -3.75
N THR A 21 -11.96 -2.86 -4.76
CA THR A 21 -12.91 -2.08 -5.57
C THR A 21 -12.51 -2.14 -7.05
N GLN A 22 -13.19 -1.38 -7.91
CA GLN A 22 -12.84 -1.29 -9.33
C GLN A 22 -11.44 -0.69 -9.58
N SER A 23 -10.93 0.12 -8.65
CA SER A 23 -9.66 0.85 -8.81
C SER A 23 -8.67 0.63 -7.66
N LYS A 24 -8.95 -0.30 -6.74
CA LYS A 24 -8.12 -0.58 -5.57
C LYS A 24 -7.82 -2.07 -5.49
N TYR A 25 -6.54 -2.43 -5.49
CA TYR A 25 -6.09 -3.81 -5.53
C TYR A 25 -4.99 -4.01 -4.50
N TYR A 26 -5.18 -4.94 -3.57
CA TYR A 26 -4.25 -5.13 -2.45
C TYR A 26 -3.95 -6.59 -2.16
N LYS A 27 -2.80 -6.81 -1.55
CA LYS A 27 -2.41 -8.06 -0.90
C LYS A 27 -2.11 -7.77 0.57
N ILE A 28 -2.55 -8.67 1.43
CA ILE A 28 -2.26 -8.58 2.87
C ILE A 28 -0.89 -9.20 3.12
N VAL A 29 0.00 -8.46 3.77
CA VAL A 29 1.35 -8.90 4.13
C VAL A 29 1.58 -8.53 5.60
N GLY A 30 1.45 -9.52 6.48
CA GLY A 30 1.50 -9.30 7.93
C GLY A 30 0.39 -8.35 8.40
N CYS A 31 0.78 -7.24 9.03
CA CYS A 31 -0.12 -6.21 9.53
C CYS A 31 -0.32 -5.04 8.54
N PHE A 32 -0.07 -5.28 7.24
CA PHE A 32 -0.24 -4.28 6.18
C PHE A 32 -1.12 -4.77 5.04
N ALA A 33 -1.86 -3.84 4.44
CA ALA A 33 -2.40 -4.01 3.08
C ALA A 33 -1.50 -3.23 2.11
N ILE A 34 -0.91 -3.93 1.15
CA ILE A 34 0.03 -3.38 0.17
C ILE A 34 -0.55 -3.57 -1.22
N GLY A 35 -0.46 -2.58 -2.09
CA GLY A 35 -0.86 -2.77 -3.47
C GLY A 35 -0.96 -1.48 -4.26
N PHE A 36 -1.94 -1.42 -5.17
CA PHE A 36 -2.07 -0.32 -6.11
C PHE A 36 -3.47 0.29 -6.11
N GLU A 37 -3.52 1.61 -6.27
CA GLU A 37 -4.73 2.36 -6.54
C GLU A 37 -4.63 3.06 -7.90
N LEU A 38 -5.67 2.97 -8.72
CA LEU A 38 -5.80 3.72 -9.96
C LEU A 38 -6.68 4.94 -9.73
N MET A 39 -6.08 6.12 -9.74
CA MET A 39 -6.80 7.38 -9.59
C MET A 39 -7.05 8.03 -10.95
N LYS A 40 -8.27 8.48 -11.18
CA LYS A 40 -8.63 9.25 -12.38
C LYS A 40 -8.61 10.75 -12.09
N ILE A 41 -7.67 11.47 -12.69
CA ILE A 41 -7.53 12.93 -12.57
C ILE A 41 -7.66 13.56 -13.94
N ARG A 42 -8.64 14.44 -14.12
CA ARG A 42 -8.89 15.17 -15.39
C ARG A 42 -8.92 14.24 -16.62
N GLY A 43 -9.56 13.09 -16.49
CA GLY A 43 -9.70 12.09 -17.56
C GLY A 43 -8.49 11.19 -17.80
N LYS A 44 -7.36 11.43 -17.11
CA LYS A 44 -6.16 10.59 -17.13
C LYS A 44 -6.11 9.70 -15.91
N ILE A 45 -5.53 8.52 -16.05
CA ILE A 45 -5.31 7.59 -14.95
C ILE A 45 -3.87 7.67 -14.48
N GLN A 46 -3.75 7.62 -13.16
CA GLN A 46 -2.51 7.64 -12.43
C GLN A 46 -2.47 6.42 -11.50
N PRO A 47 -1.51 5.51 -11.68
CA PRO A 47 -1.29 4.44 -10.74
C PRO A 47 -0.52 4.95 -9.51
N TYR A 48 -1.01 4.58 -8.33
CA TYR A 48 -0.36 4.82 -7.05
C TYR A 48 0.01 3.50 -6.42
N PHE A 49 1.21 3.40 -5.88
CA PHE A 49 1.60 2.35 -4.94
C PHE A 49 1.25 2.80 -3.53
N VAL A 50 0.63 1.90 -2.76
CA VAL A 50 0.10 2.21 -1.43
C VAL A 50 0.41 1.13 -0.40
N ILE A 51 0.61 1.58 0.85
CA ILE A 51 0.76 0.72 2.03
C ILE A 51 -0.15 1.28 3.12
N TYR A 52 -1.10 0.47 3.58
CA TYR A 52 -1.99 0.78 4.69
C TYR A 52 -1.68 -0.08 5.92
N PRO A 53 -1.62 0.49 7.14
CA PRO A 53 -1.55 -0.31 8.35
C PRO A 53 -2.89 -0.95 8.68
N LEU A 54 -2.85 -2.16 9.23
CA LEU A 54 -4.04 -2.92 9.62
C LEU A 54 -4.14 -3.09 11.15
N TRP A 55 -3.53 -2.20 11.93
CA TRP A 55 -3.49 -2.25 13.39
C TRP A 55 -4.18 -1.06 14.07
N LEU A 56 -4.97 -0.28 13.31
CA LEU A 56 -5.82 0.77 13.87
C LEU A 56 -7.13 0.18 14.41
N GLU A 57 -7.95 1.01 15.07
CA GLU A 57 -9.09 0.52 15.84
C GLU A 57 -10.16 -0.12 14.94
N ASP A 58 -10.32 0.39 13.72
CA ASP A 58 -11.22 -0.20 12.73
C ASP A 58 -10.67 -0.15 11.29
N VAL A 59 -11.36 -0.84 10.38
CA VAL A 59 -10.99 -0.94 8.96
C VAL A 59 -11.02 0.43 8.26
N LYS A 60 -11.97 1.30 8.61
CA LYS A 60 -12.10 2.63 7.99
C LYS A 60 -10.90 3.50 8.37
N GLU A 61 -10.45 3.42 9.61
CA GLU A 61 -9.22 4.08 10.06
C GLU A 61 -7.99 3.51 9.36
N CYS A 62 -7.88 2.19 9.26
CA CYS A 62 -6.77 1.50 8.57
C CYS A 62 -6.58 2.01 7.13
N PHE A 63 -7.68 2.23 6.39
CA PHE A 63 -7.64 2.77 5.03
C PHE A 63 -7.75 4.30 4.96
N GLY A 64 -7.96 4.98 6.09
CA GLY A 64 -8.00 6.44 6.20
C GLY A 64 -6.61 7.07 6.28
N PHE A 65 -5.59 6.31 6.68
CA PHE A 65 -4.21 6.75 6.75
C PHE A 65 -3.27 5.73 6.09
N SER A 66 -2.56 6.16 5.05
CA SER A 66 -1.54 5.35 4.39
C SER A 66 -0.15 5.64 4.98
N PHE A 67 0.62 4.56 5.22
CA PHE A 67 2.05 4.67 5.52
C PHE A 67 2.85 5.12 4.30
N LEU A 68 2.40 4.71 3.11
CA LEU A 68 2.97 5.11 1.84
C LEU A 68 1.83 5.34 0.84
N TYR A 69 1.91 6.45 0.12
CA TYR A 69 1.01 6.78 -0.98
C TYR A 69 1.81 7.50 -2.05
N HIS A 70 2.30 6.74 -3.03
CA HIS A 70 3.28 7.25 -3.99
C HIS A 70 2.79 7.02 -5.41
N CYS A 71 2.78 8.07 -6.23
CA CYS A 71 2.44 7.94 -7.63
C CYS A 71 3.59 7.23 -8.35
N ILE A 72 3.30 6.27 -9.22
CA ILE A 72 4.38 5.61 -9.98
C ILE A 72 4.89 6.59 -11.02
N GLU A 73 6.19 6.84 -10.95
CA GLU A 73 6.92 7.73 -11.85
C GLU A 73 7.56 6.94 -13.00
N ASP A 74 7.76 7.62 -14.14
CA ASP A 74 8.58 7.12 -15.23
C ASP A 74 10.09 7.24 -14.91
N THR A 75 10.94 6.77 -15.82
CA THR A 75 12.41 6.83 -15.65
C THR A 75 12.99 8.24 -15.56
N LYS A 76 12.19 9.28 -15.84
CA LYS A 76 12.55 10.69 -15.75
C LYS A 76 11.99 11.35 -14.47
N GLY A 77 11.36 10.58 -13.58
CA GLY A 77 10.72 11.10 -12.37
C GLY A 77 9.38 11.80 -12.65
N LEU A 78 8.75 11.54 -13.80
CA LEU A 78 7.45 12.12 -14.14
C LEU A 78 6.34 11.13 -13.83
N ASN A 79 5.35 11.56 -13.06
CA ASN A 79 4.16 10.77 -12.74
C ASN A 79 3.46 10.26 -14.00
N TYR A 80 3.15 8.96 -14.04
CA TYR A 80 2.28 8.44 -15.09
C TYR A 80 0.90 9.10 -14.99
N SER A 81 0.58 9.95 -15.96
CA SER A 81 -0.73 10.58 -16.13
C SER A 81 -1.17 10.40 -17.57
N LEU A 82 -1.73 9.22 -17.85
CA LEU A 82 -1.96 8.72 -19.20
C LEU A 82 -3.43 8.34 -19.40
N SER A 83 -3.88 8.27 -20.66
CA SER A 83 -5.13 7.58 -20.98
C SER A 83 -4.98 6.08 -20.73
N ILE A 84 -6.09 5.38 -20.53
CA ILE A 84 -6.11 3.90 -20.39
C ILE A 84 -5.37 3.20 -21.54
N SER A 85 -5.61 3.63 -22.78
CA SER A 85 -4.97 3.05 -23.96
C SER A 85 -3.45 3.15 -23.88
N LYS A 86 -2.93 4.34 -23.55
CA LYS A 86 -1.50 4.58 -23.37
C LYS A 86 -0.91 3.84 -22.16
N MET A 87 -1.70 3.64 -21.10
CA MET A 87 -1.26 2.80 -19.99
C MET A 87 -1.11 1.33 -20.39
N LEU A 88 -2.03 0.80 -21.22
CA LEU A 88 -1.90 -0.56 -21.74
C LEU A 88 -0.69 -0.70 -22.65
N GLU A 89 -0.41 0.29 -23.50
CA GLU A 89 0.79 0.33 -24.33
C GLU A 89 2.08 0.35 -23.50
N LYS A 90 2.10 1.10 -22.39
CA LYS A 90 3.25 1.28 -21.51
C LYS A 90 3.26 0.34 -20.29
N LYS A 91 2.41 -0.67 -20.25
CA LYS A 91 2.16 -1.46 -19.03
C LYS A 91 3.41 -2.11 -18.45
N GLU A 92 4.30 -2.63 -19.30
CA GLU A 92 5.54 -3.29 -18.86
C GLU A 92 6.51 -2.29 -18.20
N GLU A 93 6.61 -1.08 -18.76
CA GLU A 93 7.43 0.00 -18.18
C GLU A 93 6.90 0.41 -16.80
N ILE A 94 5.58 0.59 -16.70
CA ILE A 94 4.90 0.92 -15.45
C ILE A 94 5.10 -0.19 -14.42
N PHE A 95 5.02 -1.46 -14.83
CA PHE A 95 5.23 -2.61 -13.95
C PHE A 95 6.67 -2.72 -13.46
N GLN A 96 7.66 -2.51 -14.33
CA GLN A 96 9.06 -2.48 -13.93
C GLN A 96 9.32 -1.39 -12.87
N ASN A 97 8.76 -0.21 -13.07
CA ASN A 97 8.89 0.88 -12.08
C ASN A 97 8.15 0.54 -10.79
N ALA A 98 6.98 -0.10 -10.86
CA ALA A 98 6.23 -0.59 -9.70
C ALA A 98 7.03 -1.62 -8.90
N GLU A 99 7.73 -2.53 -9.58
CA GLU A 99 8.57 -3.55 -8.95
C GLU A 99 9.77 -2.95 -8.22
N ILE A 100 10.30 -1.80 -8.67
CA ILE A 100 11.32 -1.07 -7.92
C ILE A 100 10.77 -0.66 -6.55
N TYR A 101 9.56 -0.12 -6.46
CA TYR A 101 8.94 0.23 -5.18
C TYR A 101 8.66 -0.99 -4.30
N LEU A 102 8.12 -2.07 -4.87
CA LEU A 102 7.92 -3.33 -4.16
C LEU A 102 9.24 -3.91 -3.62
N ASN A 103 10.32 -3.86 -4.40
CA ASN A 103 11.62 -4.42 -4.01
C ASN A 103 12.45 -3.51 -3.09
N LEU A 104 12.37 -2.17 -3.25
CA LEU A 104 13.05 -1.21 -2.38
C LEU A 104 12.51 -1.28 -0.95
N ASP A 105 11.20 -1.51 -0.78
CA ASP A 105 10.57 -1.59 0.54
C ASP A 105 10.73 -2.96 1.21
N LEU A 106 10.71 -4.06 0.43
CA LEU A 106 10.86 -5.41 0.99
C LEU A 106 12.30 -5.76 1.36
N LYS A 107 13.33 -5.21 0.68
CA LYS A 107 14.73 -5.63 0.90
C LYS A 107 15.58 -4.74 1.80
N LYS A 108 15.24 -3.46 2.04
CA LYS A 108 16.18 -2.56 2.73
C LYS A 108 15.86 -2.11 4.15
N THR A 109 14.65 -1.69 4.56
CA THR A 109 14.58 -0.93 5.84
C THR A 109 13.23 -0.92 6.60
N TYR A 110 12.07 -1.07 5.95
CA TYR A 110 10.82 -0.63 6.59
C TYR A 110 10.11 -1.70 7.45
N ILE A 111 10.04 -2.97 7.04
CA ILE A 111 9.39 -4.02 7.85
C ILE A 111 10.10 -4.21 9.20
N ARG A 112 11.43 -4.09 9.24
CA ARG A 112 12.21 -4.25 10.49
C ARG A 112 12.09 -3.04 11.42
N ILE A 113 12.05 -1.81 10.89
CA ILE A 113 11.85 -0.58 11.68
C ILE A 113 10.40 -0.43 12.13
N VAL A 114 9.43 -0.80 11.29
CA VAL A 114 8.03 -0.80 11.69
C VAL A 114 7.76 -1.91 12.70
N PHE A 115 8.30 -3.12 12.54
CA PHE A 115 8.27 -4.12 13.62
C PHE A 115 8.92 -3.58 14.90
N LEU A 116 10.11 -2.96 14.85
CA LEU A 116 10.74 -2.38 16.05
C LEU A 116 9.88 -1.26 16.68
N LYS A 117 9.30 -0.36 15.90
CA LYS A 117 8.43 0.72 16.40
C LYS A 117 7.11 0.18 16.95
N LEU A 118 6.52 -0.83 16.31
CA LEU A 118 5.31 -1.51 16.78
C LEU A 118 5.61 -2.24 18.10
N SER A 119 6.73 -2.97 18.18
CA SER A 119 7.20 -3.64 19.40
C SER A 119 7.46 -2.65 20.54
N ILE A 120 8.07 -1.49 20.26
CA ILE A 120 8.28 -0.42 21.25
C ILE A 120 6.95 0.21 21.69
N HIS A 121 5.99 0.40 20.77
CA HIS A 121 4.69 0.99 21.09
C HIS A 121 3.84 0.02 21.94
N ILE A 122 3.86 -1.27 21.62
CA ILE A 122 3.21 -2.34 22.40
C ILE A 122 3.87 -2.46 23.78
N LEU A 123 5.21 -2.55 23.85
CA LEU A 123 5.93 -2.59 25.12
C LEU A 123 5.69 -1.32 25.96
N LYS A 124 5.57 -0.13 25.37
CA LYS A 124 5.24 1.09 26.12
C LYS A 124 3.80 1.13 26.61
N LYS A 125 2.83 0.61 25.84
CA LYS A 125 1.44 0.47 26.29
C LYS A 125 1.30 -0.59 27.38
N ASP A 126 1.99 -1.73 27.26
CA ASP A 126 1.97 -2.80 28.26
C ASP A 126 2.76 -2.42 29.52
N ILE A 127 3.86 -1.67 29.42
CA ILE A 127 4.57 -1.11 30.57
C ILE A 127 3.72 -0.02 31.26
N LEU A 128 2.94 0.79 30.55
CA LEU A 128 1.98 1.71 31.20
C LEU A 128 0.83 0.95 31.86
N CYS A 129 0.33 -0.13 31.25
CA CYS A 129 -0.69 -0.99 31.85
C CYS A 129 -0.18 -1.74 33.09
N TYR A 130 1.11 -2.12 33.12
CA TYR A 130 1.75 -2.72 34.29
C TYR A 130 2.16 -1.70 35.37
N LEU A 131 2.51 -0.46 34.99
CA LEU A 131 2.88 0.59 35.95
C LEU A 131 1.69 1.35 36.54
N ILE A 132 0.51 1.30 35.93
CA ILE A 132 -0.70 1.99 36.40
C ILE A 132 -1.71 1.05 37.09
N LYS A 133 -1.48 -0.27 37.11
CA LYS A 133 -2.31 -1.22 37.89
C LYS A 133 -1.49 -2.23 38.71
N VAL A 134 -0.64 -1.71 39.60
CA VAL A 134 -0.46 -2.34 40.92
C VAL A 134 -0.56 -1.22 41.96
N PRO A 135 -1.73 -1.11 42.59
CA PRO A 135 -1.78 -1.45 44.00
C PRO A 135 -2.93 -2.42 44.33
N LEU A 136 -2.51 -3.57 44.85
CA LEU A 136 -2.96 -4.20 46.09
C LEU A 136 -4.44 -3.99 46.46
N LEU A 137 -5.26 -5.01 46.21
CA LEU A 137 -6.44 -5.28 47.04
C LEU A 137 -6.29 -6.66 47.65
N LYS A 138 -6.24 -6.65 48.99
CA LYS A 138 -6.57 -7.77 49.86
C LYS A 138 -8.01 -8.21 49.63
#